data_AF-A0A9D6M035-F1
#
_entry.id   AF-A0A9D6M035-F1
#
_cell.length_a   1.000
_cell.length_b   1.000
_cell.length_c   1.000
_cell.angle_alpha   90.00
_cell.angle_beta   90.00
_cell.angle_gamma   90.00
#
_symmetry.space_group_name_H-M   'P 1'
#
loop_
_entity.id
_entity.type
_entity.pdbx_description
1 polymer ?
#
loop_
_entity_poly.entity_id
_entity_poly.type
_entity_poly.pdbx_seq_one_letter_code
_entity_poly.pdbx_strand_id
1 'polypeptide(L)'
;MKKKFLILIIILVLAIIAAYAPNHADASHAKGHIIVKIDDEGFNGTSGDFTIEVDQGQTIELTFQWAHQALGGEEHVMVLEGYKLEWDKINSSHQQATVKFIADKSGTFTFKCDLECDLHRHLQKGHLLVRSNNSGGASARAPTVLKVEPSEWTTKGQPILLTTILKDNQGAAVAKAIVHYYVDAEFAGTRGKMEIGVARTDANGVAFLDYRPTLDVAKQTILVESEASGIYAET
;
A
#
# COMPACT_ATOMS: atom_id res chain seq x y z
N MET A 1 30.77 -24.01 -52.59
CA MET A 1 30.90 -24.35 -51.16
C MET A 1 30.90 -23.16 -50.20
N LYS A 2 31.44 -21.98 -50.55
CA LYS A 2 31.55 -20.82 -49.63
C LYS A 2 30.21 -20.23 -49.12
N LYS A 3 29.12 -20.26 -49.90
CA LYS A 3 27.82 -19.70 -49.49
C LYS A 3 27.11 -20.47 -48.37
N LYS A 4 27.29 -21.80 -48.27
CA LYS A 4 26.61 -22.63 -47.25
C LYS A 4 27.24 -22.47 -45.86
N PHE A 5 28.54 -22.16 -45.79
CA PHE A 5 29.26 -21.97 -44.54
C PHE A 5 28.92 -20.62 -43.86
N LEU A 6 28.71 -19.56 -44.65
CA LEU A 6 28.33 -18.24 -44.14
C LEU A 6 26.94 -18.24 -43.49
N ILE A 7 25.99 -19.00 -44.06
CA ILE A 7 24.62 -19.12 -43.52
C ILE A 7 24.64 -19.80 -42.14
N LEU A 8 25.51 -20.81 -41.95
CA LEU A 8 25.59 -21.56 -40.69
C LEU A 8 26.16 -20.71 -39.54
N ILE A 9 27.13 -19.84 -39.85
CA ILE A 9 27.71 -18.90 -38.86
C ILE A 9 26.67 -17.85 -38.44
N ILE A 10 25.86 -17.32 -39.36
CA ILE A 10 24.82 -16.32 -39.04
C ILE A 10 23.74 -16.94 -38.13
N ILE A 11 23.34 -18.18 -38.38
CA ILE A 11 22.37 -18.90 -37.54
C ILE A 11 22.93 -19.12 -36.12
N LEU A 12 24.21 -19.47 -36.00
CA LEU A 12 24.86 -19.68 -34.71
C LEU A 12 24.97 -18.38 -33.89
N VAL A 13 25.32 -17.26 -34.55
CA VAL A 13 25.41 -15.95 -33.88
C VAL A 13 24.04 -15.45 -33.42
N LEU A 14 22.99 -15.64 -34.23
CA LEU A 14 21.61 -15.29 -33.84
C LEU A 14 21.11 -16.12 -32.64
N ALA A 15 21.48 -17.40 -32.56
CA ALA A 15 21.12 -18.24 -31.42
C ALA A 15 21.79 -17.81 -30.11
N ILE A 16 23.03 -17.29 -30.17
CA ILE A 16 23.73 -16.78 -28.98
C ILE A 16 23.12 -15.45 -28.52
N ILE A 17 22.72 -14.56 -29.43
CA ILE A 17 22.11 -13.27 -29.06
C ILE A 17 20.75 -13.46 -28.38
N ALA A 18 19.96 -14.45 -28.81
CA ALA A 18 18.67 -14.76 -28.18
C ALA A 18 18.78 -15.26 -26.74
N ALA A 19 19.92 -15.87 -26.35
CA ALA A 19 20.16 -16.33 -24.98
C ALA A 19 20.61 -15.22 -24.01
N TYR A 20 20.99 -14.05 -24.53
CA TYR A 20 21.41 -12.88 -23.74
C TYR A 20 20.38 -11.75 -23.74
N ALA A 21 19.19 -11.98 -24.30
CA ALA A 21 18.09 -11.05 -24.09
C ALA A 21 17.75 -11.03 -22.59
N PRO A 22 17.76 -9.88 -21.91
CA PRO A 22 17.30 -9.81 -20.53
C PRO A 22 15.89 -10.37 -20.48
N ASN A 23 15.69 -11.39 -19.66
CA ASN A 23 14.36 -11.87 -19.32
C ASN A 23 13.65 -10.71 -18.61
N HIS A 24 13.00 -9.84 -19.37
CA HIS A 24 11.90 -9.07 -18.84
C HIS A 24 10.85 -10.12 -18.48
N ALA A 25 10.78 -10.47 -17.20
CA ALA A 25 9.66 -11.21 -16.69
C ALA A 25 8.42 -10.40 -17.09
N ASP A 26 7.69 -10.87 -18.11
CA ASP A 26 6.39 -10.35 -18.45
C ASP A 26 5.55 -10.54 -17.20
N ALA A 27 5.48 -9.49 -16.37
CA ALA A 27 4.52 -9.38 -15.32
C ALA A 27 3.16 -9.44 -16.01
N SER A 28 2.61 -10.64 -16.07
CA SER A 28 1.26 -10.92 -16.53
C SER A 28 0.37 -9.79 -16.00
N HIS A 29 -0.34 -9.10 -16.90
CA HIS A 29 -1.40 -8.16 -16.57
C HIS A 29 -2.60 -8.89 -15.91
N ALA A 30 -2.33 -9.76 -14.94
CA ALA A 30 -3.30 -10.39 -14.09
C ALA A 30 -3.94 -9.27 -13.27
N LYS A 31 -5.15 -8.89 -13.67
CA LYS A 31 -5.95 -7.94 -12.90
C LYS A 31 -6.16 -8.51 -11.50
N GLY A 32 -5.91 -7.67 -10.50
CA GLY A 32 -6.41 -7.88 -9.14
C GLY A 32 -5.40 -8.49 -8.19
N HIS A 33 -4.78 -9.64 -8.46
CA HIS A 33 -3.91 -10.33 -7.48
C HIS A 33 -2.50 -10.54 -8.02
N ILE A 34 -1.51 -10.03 -7.29
CA ILE A 34 -0.09 -10.04 -7.65
C ILE A 34 0.68 -10.72 -6.52
N ILE A 35 1.51 -11.71 -6.87
CA ILE A 35 2.37 -12.41 -5.92
C ILE A 35 3.82 -12.09 -6.24
N VAL A 36 4.53 -11.54 -5.26
CA VAL A 36 5.97 -11.29 -5.28
C VAL A 36 6.66 -12.29 -4.37
N LYS A 37 7.39 -13.22 -4.96
CA LYS A 37 8.26 -14.15 -4.25
C LYS A 37 9.50 -13.41 -3.76
N ILE A 38 9.89 -13.70 -2.54
CA ILE A 38 11.15 -13.27 -1.94
C ILE A 38 11.98 -14.53 -1.77
N ASP A 39 12.99 -14.70 -2.62
CA ASP A 39 13.87 -15.86 -2.64
C ASP A 39 15.32 -15.45 -2.35
N ASP A 40 16.25 -16.40 -2.47
CA ASP A 40 17.66 -16.19 -2.15
C ASP A 40 18.35 -15.15 -3.07
N GLU A 41 17.72 -14.73 -4.17
CA GLU A 41 18.26 -13.74 -5.11
C GLU A 41 17.58 -12.36 -4.98
N GLY A 42 16.37 -12.29 -4.44
CA GLY A 42 15.65 -11.04 -4.18
C GLY A 42 14.16 -11.16 -4.51
N PHE A 43 13.61 -10.19 -5.25
CA PHE A 43 12.22 -10.22 -5.68
C PHE A 43 12.09 -11.07 -6.96
N ASN A 44 11.29 -12.13 -6.95
CA ASN A 44 11.05 -13.02 -8.10
C ASN A 44 12.35 -13.48 -8.81
N GLY A 45 13.41 -13.81 -8.06
CA GLY A 45 14.67 -14.26 -8.63
C GLY A 45 15.52 -13.15 -9.24
N THR A 46 15.34 -11.89 -8.84
CA THR A 46 16.21 -10.78 -9.27
C THR A 46 16.78 -10.01 -8.08
N SER A 47 18.10 -9.78 -8.13
CA SER A 47 18.84 -8.91 -7.21
C SER A 47 18.86 -7.43 -7.67
N GLY A 48 18.26 -7.15 -8.83
CA GLY A 48 18.22 -5.84 -9.46
C GLY A 48 16.91 -5.09 -9.20
N ASP A 49 16.60 -4.16 -10.08
CA ASP A 49 15.31 -3.46 -10.04
C ASP A 49 14.18 -4.43 -10.41
N PHE A 50 13.10 -4.41 -9.64
CA PHE A 50 11.91 -5.21 -9.89
C PHE A 50 10.68 -4.30 -9.89
N THR A 51 9.92 -4.30 -10.99
CA THR A 51 8.79 -3.37 -11.18
C THR A 51 7.49 -4.12 -11.38
N ILE A 52 6.48 -3.73 -10.62
CA ILE A 52 5.08 -4.10 -10.80
C ILE A 52 4.37 -2.92 -11.46
N GLU A 53 3.65 -3.16 -12.54
CA GLU A 53 2.91 -2.12 -13.26
C GLU A 53 1.40 -2.28 -13.09
N VAL A 54 0.73 -1.19 -12.72
CA VAL A 54 -0.72 -1.12 -12.47
C VAL A 54 -1.28 0.20 -12.97
N ASP A 55 -2.60 0.26 -13.16
CA ASP A 55 -3.27 1.49 -13.57
C ASP A 55 -3.80 2.28 -12.35
N GLN A 56 -3.81 3.61 -12.43
CA GLN A 56 -4.36 4.44 -11.36
C GLN A 56 -5.86 4.15 -11.16
N GLY A 57 -6.27 3.95 -9.91
CA GLY A 57 -7.62 3.56 -9.53
C GLY A 57 -7.86 2.05 -9.56
N GLN A 58 -6.88 1.25 -10.00
CA GLN A 58 -6.97 -0.21 -9.93
C GLN A 58 -6.90 -0.68 -8.48
N THR A 59 -7.83 -1.58 -8.12
CA THR A 59 -7.75 -2.38 -6.89
C THR A 59 -6.71 -3.49 -7.06
N ILE A 60 -5.78 -3.57 -6.12
CA ILE A 60 -4.62 -4.47 -6.12
C ILE A 60 -4.64 -5.25 -4.82
N GLU A 61 -4.47 -6.55 -4.92
CA GLU A 61 -4.16 -7.47 -3.85
C GLU A 61 -2.70 -7.90 -4.06
N LEU A 62 -1.80 -7.39 -3.23
CA LEU A 62 -0.36 -7.64 -3.35
C LEU A 62 0.08 -8.56 -2.21
N THR A 63 0.59 -9.73 -2.60
CA THR A 63 1.07 -10.76 -1.69
C THR A 63 2.58 -10.86 -1.79
N PHE A 64 3.27 -10.76 -0.65
CA PHE A 64 4.67 -11.15 -0.55
C PHE A 64 4.75 -12.58 -0.07
N GLN A 65 5.49 -13.42 -0.79
CA GLN A 65 5.65 -14.83 -0.49
C GLN A 65 7.12 -15.11 -0.12
N TRP A 66 7.35 -15.64 1.07
CA TRP A 66 8.63 -16.19 1.49
C TRP A 66 8.93 -17.46 0.67
N ALA A 67 10.05 -17.48 -0.06
CA ALA A 67 10.40 -18.52 -1.03
C ALA A 67 11.88 -18.95 -0.97
N HIS A 68 12.59 -18.68 0.12
CA HIS A 68 13.99 -19.08 0.31
C HIS A 68 14.19 -20.59 0.25
N GLN A 69 15.31 -21.02 -0.32
CA GLN A 69 15.74 -22.42 -0.34
C GLN A 69 16.96 -22.64 0.56
N ALA A 70 17.92 -21.72 0.50
CA ALA A 70 19.16 -21.80 1.28
C ALA A 70 19.04 -21.07 2.63
N LEU A 71 18.24 -20.01 2.69
CA LEU A 71 18.18 -19.11 3.85
C LEU A 71 16.91 -19.32 4.67
N GLY A 72 16.77 -20.51 5.26
CA GLY A 72 15.55 -20.93 5.98
C GLY A 72 15.19 -20.13 7.24
N GLY A 73 16.12 -19.34 7.76
CA GLY A 73 15.95 -18.50 8.95
C GLY A 73 15.58 -17.05 8.68
N GLU A 74 15.51 -16.63 7.41
CA GLU A 74 15.23 -15.24 7.06
C GLU A 74 13.79 -14.85 7.37
N GLU A 75 13.62 -13.61 7.81
CA GLU A 75 12.33 -13.00 8.05
C GLU A 75 12.26 -11.66 7.33
N HIS A 76 11.07 -11.28 6.86
CA HIS A 76 10.87 -10.02 6.14
C HIS A 76 9.64 -9.28 6.64
N VAL A 77 9.78 -7.96 6.75
CA VAL A 77 8.66 -7.02 6.91
C VAL A 77 8.70 -6.10 5.71
N MET A 78 7.70 -6.20 4.85
CA MET A 78 7.65 -5.42 3.62
C MET A 78 6.91 -4.12 3.86
N VAL A 79 7.39 -3.03 3.26
CA VAL A 79 6.75 -1.72 3.28
C VAL A 79 6.59 -1.18 1.87
N LEU A 80 5.53 -0.41 1.62
CA LEU A 80 5.31 0.37 0.39
C LEU A 80 5.18 1.84 0.81
N GLU A 81 6.30 2.57 0.73
CA GLU A 81 6.48 3.87 1.40
C GLU A 81 5.46 4.92 0.94
N GLY A 82 5.21 5.01 -0.37
CA GLY A 82 4.28 6.00 -0.95
C GLY A 82 2.81 5.81 -0.57
N TYR A 83 2.45 4.59 -0.15
CA TYR A 83 1.13 4.24 0.36
C TYR A 83 1.11 4.06 1.87
N LYS A 84 2.26 4.18 2.56
CA LYS A 84 2.44 3.91 3.99
C LYS A 84 1.89 2.55 4.42
N LEU A 85 1.98 1.55 3.53
CA LEU A 85 1.51 0.19 3.79
C LEU A 85 2.66 -0.66 4.33
N GLU A 86 2.32 -1.57 5.23
CA GLU A 86 3.24 -2.51 5.85
C GLU A 86 2.56 -3.88 5.95
N TRP A 87 3.25 -4.90 5.45
CA TRP A 87 2.80 -6.29 5.49
C TRP A 87 3.18 -6.93 6.82
N ASP A 88 2.38 -7.91 7.25
CA ASP A 88 2.77 -8.74 8.39
C ASP A 88 4.09 -9.47 8.11
N LYS A 89 4.83 -9.75 9.17
CA LYS A 89 6.14 -10.41 9.08
C LYS A 89 6.00 -11.80 8.45
N ILE A 90 6.71 -12.04 7.36
CA ILE A 90 6.78 -13.36 6.71
C ILE A 90 8.06 -14.09 7.10
N ASN A 91 7.98 -15.41 7.23
CA ASN A 91 9.10 -16.31 7.52
C ASN A 91 8.76 -17.75 7.06
N SER A 92 9.61 -18.73 7.37
CA SER A 92 9.41 -20.13 6.97
C SER A 92 8.11 -20.76 7.51
N SER A 93 7.53 -20.24 8.60
CA SER A 93 6.27 -20.69 9.19
C SER A 93 5.05 -19.85 8.81
N HIS A 94 5.26 -18.60 8.41
CA HIS A 94 4.23 -17.68 7.91
C HIS A 94 4.67 -17.17 6.53
N GLN A 95 4.42 -18.00 5.51
CA GLN A 95 5.07 -17.81 4.22
C GLN A 95 4.47 -16.72 3.34
N GLN A 96 3.32 -16.15 3.71
CA GLN A 96 2.62 -15.18 2.88
C GLN A 96 2.00 -14.09 3.75
N ALA A 97 2.14 -12.85 3.30
CA ALA A 97 1.37 -11.73 3.80
C ALA A 97 0.75 -11.00 2.61
N THR A 98 -0.52 -10.64 2.74
CA THR A 98 -1.31 -10.01 1.67
C THR A 98 -1.91 -8.71 2.16
N VAL A 99 -1.82 -7.68 1.33
CA VAL A 99 -2.51 -6.40 1.53
C VAL A 99 -3.28 -6.07 0.26
N LYS A 100 -4.55 -5.69 0.43
CA LYS A 100 -5.39 -5.17 -0.63
C LYS A 100 -5.45 -3.66 -0.54
N PHE A 101 -5.28 -2.93 -1.64
CA PHE A 101 -5.34 -1.47 -1.69
C PHE A 101 -5.73 -0.98 -3.10
N ILE A 102 -5.99 0.31 -3.27
CA ILE A 102 -6.22 0.92 -4.59
C ILE A 102 -5.02 1.79 -4.89
N ALA A 103 -4.44 1.61 -6.07
CA ALA A 103 -3.39 2.49 -6.57
C ALA A 103 -3.94 3.87 -6.97
N ASP A 104 -4.27 4.70 -5.99
CA ASP A 104 -4.97 5.98 -6.21
C ASP A 104 -4.05 7.15 -6.59
N LYS A 105 -2.75 7.00 -6.45
CA LYS A 105 -1.74 8.00 -6.85
C LYS A 105 -0.94 7.46 -8.01
N SER A 106 -0.86 8.19 -9.11
CA SER A 106 0.06 7.88 -10.20
C SER A 106 1.50 8.21 -9.80
N GLY A 107 2.46 7.49 -10.39
CA GLY A 107 3.88 7.63 -10.08
C GLY A 107 4.56 6.29 -9.81
N THR A 108 5.83 6.35 -9.42
CA THR A 108 6.62 5.17 -9.02
C THR A 108 6.81 5.20 -7.51
N PHE A 109 6.46 4.11 -6.85
CA PHE A 109 6.54 3.98 -5.40
C PHE A 109 7.43 2.80 -5.02
N THR A 110 8.35 3.02 -4.09
CA THR A 110 9.26 1.98 -3.64
C THR A 110 8.58 1.06 -2.65
N PHE A 111 8.74 -0.25 -2.86
CA PHE A 111 8.56 -1.23 -1.80
C PHE A 111 9.88 -1.93 -1.48
N LYS A 112 10.10 -2.20 -0.19
CA LYS A 112 11.35 -2.74 0.33
C LYS A 112 11.14 -3.56 1.59
N CYS A 113 12.15 -4.33 1.98
CA CYS A 113 12.21 -4.92 3.31
C CYS A 113 12.70 -3.87 4.31
N ASP A 114 11.97 -3.69 5.41
CA ASP A 114 12.28 -2.75 6.51
C ASP A 114 12.99 -3.43 7.69
N LEU A 115 13.27 -4.75 7.57
CA LEU A 115 14.02 -5.53 8.56
C LEU A 115 15.49 -5.70 8.10
N GLU A 116 16.43 -5.57 9.04
CA GLU A 116 17.85 -5.86 8.79
C GLU A 116 18.05 -7.38 8.66
N CYS A 117 18.13 -7.86 7.42
CA CYS A 117 18.23 -9.27 7.04
C CYS A 117 19.42 -9.51 6.09
N ASP A 118 19.84 -10.76 5.89
CA ASP A 118 21.03 -11.05 5.07
C ASP A 118 20.83 -10.65 3.59
N LEU A 119 19.58 -10.64 3.14
CA LEU A 119 19.19 -10.19 1.81
C LEU A 119 18.76 -8.72 1.75
N HIS A 120 18.91 -7.96 2.83
CA HIS A 120 18.36 -6.60 2.92
C HIS A 120 18.74 -5.75 1.72
N ARG A 121 20.01 -5.81 1.27
CA ARG A 121 20.53 -5.07 0.10
C ARG A 121 19.83 -5.38 -1.22
N HIS A 122 19.32 -6.59 -1.39
CA HIS A 122 18.63 -7.06 -2.60
C HIS A 122 17.15 -6.74 -2.56
N LEU A 123 16.60 -6.52 -1.37
CA LEU A 123 15.19 -6.23 -1.13
C LEU A 123 14.91 -4.72 -0.98
N GLN A 124 15.77 -3.85 -1.52
CA GLN A 124 15.59 -2.39 -1.50
C GLN A 124 15.09 -1.78 -2.81
N LYS A 125 14.95 -2.58 -3.87
CA LYS A 125 14.76 -2.10 -5.25
C LYS A 125 13.46 -2.57 -5.90
N GLY A 126 12.43 -2.75 -5.07
CA GLY A 126 11.09 -3.05 -5.54
C GLY A 126 10.35 -1.77 -5.89
N HIS A 127 9.63 -1.76 -7.01
CA HIS A 127 8.89 -0.60 -7.50
C HIS A 127 7.47 -0.97 -7.90
N LEU A 128 6.50 -0.17 -7.45
CA LEU A 128 5.14 -0.15 -7.96
C LEU A 128 5.00 1.07 -8.87
N LEU A 129 4.90 0.84 -10.18
CA LEU A 129 4.60 1.86 -11.17
C LEU A 129 3.09 1.95 -11.38
N VAL A 130 2.50 3.07 -10.98
CA VAL A 130 1.09 3.37 -11.17
C VAL A 130 0.94 4.32 -12.36
N ARG A 131 0.42 3.80 -13.47
CA ARG A 131 0.19 4.57 -14.70
C ARG A 131 -1.00 5.51 -14.53
N SER A 132 -0.80 6.78 -14.87
CA SER A 132 -1.89 7.77 -14.87
C SER A 132 -2.96 7.37 -15.89
N ASN A 133 -4.19 7.21 -15.42
CA ASN A 133 -5.33 7.07 -16.32
C ASN A 133 -5.77 8.46 -16.76
N ASN A 134 -5.16 8.96 -17.85
CA ASN A 134 -5.50 10.26 -18.45
C ASN A 134 -6.92 10.30 -19.06
N SER A 135 -7.70 9.23 -18.94
CA SER A 135 -9.14 9.22 -19.17
C SER A 135 -9.84 9.94 -17.99
N GLY A 136 -9.94 11.26 -18.10
CA GLY A 136 -10.38 12.21 -17.08
C GLY A 136 -11.60 11.76 -16.27
N GLY A 137 -11.31 11.26 -15.07
CA GLY A 137 -12.31 10.84 -14.10
C GLY A 137 -11.68 9.97 -13.05
N ALA A 138 -10.59 10.43 -12.42
CA ALA A 138 -10.29 9.94 -11.07
C ALA A 138 -11.56 10.21 -10.28
N SER A 139 -12.33 9.16 -9.97
CA SER A 139 -13.54 9.27 -9.17
C SER A 139 -13.09 9.90 -7.86
N ALA A 140 -13.29 11.20 -7.74
CA ALA A 140 -12.90 11.96 -6.57
C ALA A 140 -13.64 11.28 -5.43
N ARG A 141 -12.90 10.57 -4.57
CA ARG A 141 -13.52 9.83 -3.48
C ARG A 141 -14.32 10.86 -2.68
N ALA A 142 -15.61 10.60 -2.53
CA ALA A 142 -16.41 11.37 -1.61
C ALA A 142 -15.80 11.13 -0.22
N PRO A 143 -15.26 12.17 0.46
CA PRO A 143 -14.82 12.02 1.82
C PRO A 143 -15.98 11.45 2.64
N THR A 144 -15.74 10.39 3.40
CA THR A 144 -16.76 9.85 4.30
C THR A 144 -16.87 10.79 5.49
N VAL A 145 -17.84 11.69 5.44
CA VAL A 145 -18.10 12.61 6.56
C VAL A 145 -18.79 11.82 7.67
N LEU A 146 -18.01 11.35 8.65
CA LEU A 146 -18.58 10.90 9.91
C LEU A 146 -18.95 12.14 10.73
N LYS A 147 -20.25 12.41 10.90
CA LYS A 147 -20.72 13.46 11.81
C LYS A 147 -20.94 12.83 13.19
N VAL A 148 -20.00 13.05 14.11
CA VAL A 148 -20.18 12.63 15.51
C VAL A 148 -21.03 13.67 16.21
N GLU A 149 -22.24 13.29 16.62
CA GLU A 149 -23.10 14.07 17.51
C GLU A 149 -23.17 13.34 18.87
N PRO A 150 -22.26 13.61 19.81
CA PRO A 150 -22.38 13.10 21.17
C PRO A 150 -23.72 13.52 21.77
N SER A 151 -24.37 12.58 22.45
CA SER A 151 -25.64 12.84 23.14
C SER A 151 -25.51 13.95 24.17
N GLU A 152 -24.32 14.10 24.79
CA GLU A 152 -23.97 15.21 25.67
C GLU A 152 -22.46 15.48 25.57
N TRP A 153 -22.06 16.65 25.06
CA TRP A 153 -20.67 17.11 25.20
C TRP A 153 -20.46 17.54 26.65
N THR A 154 -19.77 16.72 27.43
CA THR A 154 -19.37 17.11 28.78
C THR A 154 -18.23 18.12 28.67
N THR A 155 -18.52 19.37 29.02
CA THR A 155 -17.64 20.49 29.40
C THR A 155 -16.20 20.50 28.85
N LYS A 156 -15.83 21.59 28.18
CA LYS A 156 -14.45 22.01 27.86
C LYS A 156 -13.42 21.46 28.86
N GLY A 157 -12.38 20.80 28.35
CA GLY A 157 -11.26 20.30 29.12
C GLY A 157 -11.41 18.86 29.65
N GLN A 158 -12.59 18.24 29.60
CA GLN A 158 -12.72 16.82 29.92
C GLN A 158 -12.24 15.95 28.74
N PRO A 159 -11.41 14.92 28.99
CA PRO A 159 -11.01 14.00 27.93
C PRO A 159 -12.22 13.16 27.48
N ILE A 160 -12.32 12.95 26.17
CA ILE A 160 -13.28 12.05 25.54
C ILE A 160 -12.55 11.05 24.66
N LEU A 161 -13.05 9.82 24.59
CA LEU A 161 -12.54 8.78 23.71
C LEU A 161 -13.37 8.75 22.43
N LEU A 162 -12.74 9.12 21.31
CA LEU A 162 -13.34 9.00 19.98
C LEU A 162 -13.07 7.60 19.45
N THR A 163 -14.11 6.92 18.98
CA THR A 163 -14.01 5.58 18.38
C THR A 163 -14.51 5.64 16.94
N THR A 164 -13.65 5.27 15.99
CA THR A 164 -14.00 5.14 14.57
C THR A 164 -13.93 3.68 14.18
N ILE A 165 -14.97 3.18 13.50
CA ILE A 165 -14.98 1.84 12.91
C ILE A 165 -14.94 2.01 11.39
N LEU A 166 -13.85 1.59 10.76
CA LEU A 166 -13.69 1.63 9.32
C LEU A 166 -14.03 0.27 8.72
N LYS A 167 -15.00 0.28 7.82
CA LYS A 167 -15.41 -0.89 7.04
C LYS A 167 -15.34 -0.59 5.55
N ASP A 168 -15.07 -1.61 4.74
CA ASP A 168 -15.18 -1.51 3.29
C ASP A 168 -16.65 -1.58 2.82
N ASN A 169 -16.86 -1.58 1.51
CA ASN A 169 -18.19 -1.64 0.89
C ASN A 169 -18.90 -2.99 1.08
N GLN A 170 -18.22 -4.02 1.61
CA GLN A 170 -18.82 -5.30 2.01
C GLN A 170 -19.04 -5.40 3.52
N GLY A 171 -18.65 -4.37 4.27
CA GLY A 171 -18.77 -4.35 5.73
C GLY A 171 -17.63 -5.06 6.46
N ALA A 172 -16.56 -5.48 5.76
CA ALA A 172 -15.37 -6.06 6.37
C ALA A 172 -14.49 -4.95 6.99
N ALA A 173 -13.80 -5.29 8.07
CA ALA A 173 -12.94 -4.36 8.80
C ALA A 173 -11.71 -3.96 7.98
N VAL A 174 -11.39 -2.67 7.96
CA VAL A 174 -10.17 -2.16 7.30
C VAL A 174 -9.10 -1.90 8.35
N ALA A 175 -8.17 -2.84 8.50
CA ALA A 175 -7.07 -2.76 9.46
C ALA A 175 -5.91 -1.86 9.01
N LYS A 176 -5.11 -1.37 9.98
CA LYS A 176 -3.91 -0.54 9.79
C LYS A 176 -4.11 0.77 9.02
N ALA A 177 -5.35 1.20 8.77
CA ALA A 177 -5.66 2.45 8.09
C ALA A 177 -5.39 3.66 8.99
N ILE A 178 -4.82 4.71 8.40
CA ILE A 178 -4.61 6.00 9.06
C ILE A 178 -5.90 6.82 8.98
N VAL A 179 -6.35 7.29 10.13
CA VAL A 179 -7.58 8.07 10.33
C VAL A 179 -7.20 9.41 10.94
N HIS A 180 -7.47 10.48 10.20
CA HIS A 180 -7.30 11.86 10.64
C HIS A 180 -8.61 12.40 11.21
N TYR A 181 -8.51 13.10 12.32
CA TYR A 181 -9.64 13.72 13.00
C TYR A 181 -9.47 15.23 12.94
N TYR A 182 -10.51 15.92 12.49
CA TYR A 182 -10.55 17.37 12.36
C TYR A 182 -11.73 17.93 13.13
N VAL A 183 -11.60 19.17 13.57
CA VAL A 183 -12.73 19.97 14.08
C VAL A 183 -12.81 21.28 13.31
N ASP A 184 -14.02 21.78 13.13
CA ASP A 184 -14.21 23.15 12.65
C ASP A 184 -13.67 24.13 13.72
N ALA A 185 -12.85 25.07 13.28
CA ALA A 185 -12.27 26.11 14.13
C ALA A 185 -12.36 27.48 13.44
N GLU A 186 -12.53 28.52 14.24
CA GLU A 186 -12.45 29.91 13.79
C GLU A 186 -11.31 30.61 14.54
N PHE A 187 -10.36 31.18 13.80
CA PHE A 187 -9.23 31.91 14.35
C PHE A 187 -9.12 33.27 13.67
N ALA A 188 -9.18 34.35 14.46
CA ALA A 188 -9.13 35.73 13.98
C ALA A 188 -10.13 36.02 12.82
N GLY A 189 -11.35 35.47 12.91
CA GLY A 189 -12.39 35.62 11.89
C GLY A 189 -12.23 34.75 10.64
N THR A 190 -11.21 33.89 10.59
CA THR A 190 -11.01 32.90 9.52
C THR A 190 -11.49 31.53 9.97
N ARG A 191 -12.40 30.91 9.21
CA ARG A 191 -12.88 29.54 9.46
C ARG A 191 -12.04 28.51 8.71
N GLY A 192 -11.75 27.40 9.36
CA GLY A 192 -11.02 26.28 8.77
C GLY A 192 -11.18 25.00 9.56
N LYS A 193 -10.53 23.93 9.09
CA LYS A 193 -10.41 22.66 9.81
C LYS A 193 -9.09 22.66 10.60
N MET A 194 -9.15 22.22 11.85
CA MET A 194 -7.97 21.99 12.69
C MET A 194 -7.85 20.49 12.97
N GLU A 195 -6.69 19.89 12.68
CA GLU A 195 -6.42 18.49 13.03
C GLU A 195 -6.30 18.37 14.55
N ILE A 196 -7.08 17.46 15.13
CA ILE A 196 -7.08 17.18 16.58
C ILE A 196 -6.35 15.88 16.93
N GLY A 197 -6.03 15.06 15.93
CA GLY A 197 -5.25 13.86 16.10
C GLY A 197 -5.31 12.91 14.91
N VAL A 198 -4.45 11.90 14.98
CA VAL A 198 -4.35 10.82 14.00
C VAL A 198 -4.36 9.50 14.77
N ALA A 199 -5.12 8.53 14.28
CA ALA A 199 -5.14 7.18 14.84
C ALA A 199 -4.99 6.14 13.73
N ARG A 200 -4.57 4.93 14.09
CA ARG A 200 -4.48 3.78 13.18
C ARG A 200 -5.52 2.74 13.56
N THR A 201 -6.22 2.17 12.60
CA THR A 201 -7.18 1.08 12.88
C THR A 201 -6.46 -0.21 13.28
N ASP A 202 -7.04 -0.94 14.22
CA ASP A 202 -6.59 -2.27 14.65
C ASP A 202 -7.04 -3.38 13.68
N ALA A 203 -6.83 -4.65 14.04
CA ALA A 203 -7.26 -5.80 13.25
C ALA A 203 -8.80 -5.89 13.05
N ASN A 204 -9.58 -5.21 13.88
CA ASN A 204 -11.04 -5.13 13.79
C ASN A 204 -11.51 -3.87 13.05
N GLY A 205 -10.60 -3.09 12.46
CA GLY A 205 -10.92 -1.85 11.77
C GLY A 205 -11.28 -0.71 12.72
N VAL A 206 -10.94 -0.82 14.00
CA VAL A 206 -11.28 0.17 15.03
C VAL A 206 -10.09 1.07 15.32
N ALA A 207 -10.30 2.38 15.28
CA ALA A 207 -9.32 3.39 15.67
C ALA A 207 -9.84 4.18 16.87
N PHE A 208 -8.94 4.47 17.82
CA PHE A 208 -9.22 5.21 19.04
C PHE A 208 -8.41 6.50 19.09
N LEU A 209 -9.04 7.62 19.50
CA LEU A 209 -8.35 8.88 19.75
C LEU A 209 -8.84 9.49 21.06
N ASP A 210 -7.93 9.66 22.02
CA ASP A 210 -8.17 10.46 23.21
C ASP A 210 -8.11 11.95 22.86
N TYR A 211 -9.25 12.64 22.90
CA TYR A 211 -9.37 14.05 22.57
C TYR A 211 -9.80 14.86 23.78
N ARG A 212 -9.19 16.02 24.00
CA ARG A 212 -9.59 16.99 25.02
C ARG A 212 -10.09 18.27 24.36
N PRO A 213 -11.42 18.52 24.32
CA PRO A 213 -11.96 19.73 23.71
C PRO A 213 -11.45 21.00 24.41
N THR A 214 -10.97 21.95 23.63
CA THR A 214 -10.45 23.24 24.11
C THR A 214 -11.44 24.39 23.90
N LEU A 215 -12.41 24.21 22.99
CA LEU A 215 -13.43 25.19 22.67
C LEU A 215 -14.62 25.07 23.63
N ASP A 216 -15.15 26.21 24.07
CA ASP A 216 -16.35 26.28 24.91
C ASP A 216 -17.58 26.49 24.03
N VAL A 217 -17.98 25.44 23.32
CA VAL A 217 -19.11 25.46 22.40
C VAL A 217 -20.10 24.35 22.74
N ALA A 218 -21.38 24.65 22.65
CA ALA A 218 -22.45 23.70 22.96
C ALA A 218 -22.48 22.49 22.00
N LYS A 219 -21.89 22.64 20.80
CA LYS A 219 -21.78 21.59 19.79
C LYS A 219 -20.46 21.74 19.05
N GLN A 220 -19.75 20.63 18.87
CA GLN A 220 -18.56 20.56 18.03
C GLN A 220 -18.78 19.46 16.97
N THR A 221 -18.48 19.77 15.71
CA THR A 221 -18.46 18.78 14.64
C THR A 221 -17.05 18.24 14.53
N ILE A 222 -16.90 16.93 14.69
CA ILE A 222 -15.67 16.24 14.32
C ILE A 222 -15.86 15.69 12.91
N LEU A 223 -14.95 16.03 12.01
CA LEU A 223 -14.82 15.39 10.71
C LEU A 223 -13.74 14.33 10.80
N VAL A 224 -14.02 13.17 10.23
CA VAL A 224 -13.05 12.07 10.13
C VAL A 224 -12.70 11.88 8.66
N GLU A 225 -11.41 11.85 8.35
CA GLU A 225 -10.91 11.53 7.01
C GLU A 225 -9.96 10.34 7.13
N SER A 226 -10.17 9.29 6.35
CA SER A 226 -9.23 8.16 6.30
C SER A 226 -8.28 8.34 5.12
N GLU A 227 -6.97 8.26 5.36
CA GLU A 227 -5.97 8.09 4.30
C GLU A 227 -6.01 6.68 3.70
N ALA A 228 -6.97 5.83 4.12
CA ALA A 228 -7.23 4.52 3.54
C ALA A 228 -7.30 4.66 2.02
N SER A 229 -6.15 4.42 1.39
CA SER A 229 -5.90 4.54 -0.03
C SER A 229 -6.45 3.24 -0.63
N GLY A 230 -7.77 3.13 -0.56
CA GLY A 230 -8.61 2.05 -1.02
C GLY A 230 -8.23 0.62 -0.68
N ILE A 231 -8.16 0.27 0.59
CA ILE A 231 -8.42 -1.13 0.96
C ILE A 231 -9.93 -1.35 0.78
N TYR A 232 -10.34 -1.86 -0.38
CA TYR A 232 -11.70 -2.32 -0.63
C TYR A 232 -11.63 -3.77 -1.07
N ALA A 233 -12.27 -4.68 -0.35
CA ALA A 233 -12.62 -5.97 -0.93
C ALA A 233 -13.71 -5.76 -2.01
N GLU A 234 -13.89 -6.73 -2.91
CA GLU A 234 -15.13 -6.90 -3.69
C GLU A 234 -15.33 -8.40 -3.91
N THR A 235 -16.55 -8.84 -3.61
CA THR A 235 -17.27 -10.10 -3.90
C THR A 235 -16.57 -11.44 -3.67
#